data_AF-A0A2Z5UAU8-F1
#
_entry.id   AF-A0A2Z5UAU8-F1
#
_cell.length_a   1.000
_cell.length_b   1.000
_cell.length_c   1.000
_cell.angle_alpha   90.00
_cell.angle_beta   90.00
_cell.angle_gamma   90.00
#
_symmetry.space_group_name_H-M   'P 1'
#
loop_
_entity.id
_entity.type
_entity.pdbx_description
1 polymer ?
#
loop_
_entity_poly.entity_id
_entity_poly.type
_entity_poly.pdbx_seq_one_letter_code
_entity_poly.pdbx_strand_id
1 'polypeptide(L)'
;MNAEMHLNDLSLRLLGRAFDDLDPEEGRVVEAIAKRGPSSRDAADMGDAQASTGDRLADKVAAVGGSWGFIIVFALVLFGWMLLNSEVLERWGMAFDPYPFIFLNLMLSTLAAVQAPIIMMSQNRQAAKDRLTASVDYEINLRAELEIMRLHHKIDALVEKVEGLGSGSKG
;
A
#
# COMPACT_ATOMS: atom_id res chain seq x y z
N MET A 1 -18.52 -3.38 -30.46
CA MET A 1 -19.80 -3.68 -29.78
C MET A 1 -19.67 -3.95 -28.27
N ASN A 2 -18.53 -4.41 -27.73
CA ASN A 2 -18.39 -4.68 -26.29
C ASN A 2 -18.02 -3.46 -25.41
N ALA A 3 -17.28 -2.48 -25.92
CA ALA A 3 -16.78 -1.35 -25.10
C ALA A 3 -17.87 -0.30 -24.80
N GLU A 4 -18.65 0.12 -25.80
CA GLU A 4 -19.74 1.09 -25.62
C GLU A 4 -20.85 0.55 -24.71
N MET A 5 -21.20 -0.73 -24.83
CA MET A 5 -22.18 -1.37 -23.96
C MET A 5 -21.71 -1.41 -22.50
N HIS A 6 -20.41 -1.60 -22.27
CA HIS A 6 -19.81 -1.60 -20.93
C HIS A 6 -19.72 -0.19 -20.33
N LEU A 7 -19.44 0.83 -21.15
CA LEU A 7 -19.47 2.23 -20.73
C LEU A 7 -20.88 2.69 -20.36
N ASN A 8 -21.88 2.28 -21.14
CA ASN A 8 -23.27 2.62 -20.90
C ASN A 8 -23.85 1.91 -19.66
N ASP A 9 -23.51 0.63 -19.43
CA ASP A 9 -23.87 -0.05 -18.18
C ASP A 9 -23.22 0.62 -16.96
N LEU A 10 -21.96 1.03 -17.06
CA LEU A 10 -21.25 1.71 -15.98
C LEU A 10 -21.83 3.11 -15.70
N SER A 11 -22.17 3.88 -16.73
CA SER A 11 -22.81 5.19 -16.58
C SER A 11 -24.20 5.06 -15.95
N LEU A 12 -24.98 4.06 -16.35
CA LEU A 12 -26.30 3.81 -15.76
C LEU A 12 -26.18 3.42 -14.27
N ARG A 13 -25.21 2.60 -13.90
CA ARG A 13 -24.98 2.20 -12.49
C ARG A 13 -24.50 3.35 -11.61
N LEU A 14 -23.56 4.16 -12.11
CA LEU A 14 -22.95 5.25 -11.32
C LEU A 14 -23.81 6.51 -11.29
N LEU A 15 -24.43 6.85 -12.43
CA LEU A 15 -25.03 8.16 -12.66
C LEU A 15 -26.53 8.11 -12.94
N GLY A 16 -27.08 6.94 -13.28
CA GLY A 16 -28.49 6.75 -13.66
C GLY A 16 -28.85 7.33 -15.02
N ARG A 17 -27.85 7.68 -15.85
CA ARG A 17 -28.00 8.31 -17.18
C ARG A 17 -27.25 7.50 -18.23
N ALA A 18 -27.72 7.53 -19.48
CA ALA A 18 -27.00 6.93 -20.59
C ALA A 18 -25.68 7.67 -20.81
N PHE A 19 -24.66 6.97 -21.31
CA PHE A 19 -23.33 7.57 -21.54
C PHE A 19 -23.41 8.74 -22.53
N ASP A 20 -24.31 8.67 -23.51
CA ASP A 20 -24.51 9.69 -24.54
C ASP A 20 -25.16 10.98 -24.00
N ASP A 21 -25.80 10.92 -22.82
CA ASP A 21 -26.46 12.05 -22.15
C ASP A 21 -25.55 12.72 -21.10
N LEU A 22 -24.30 12.29 -20.99
CA LEU A 22 -23.33 12.83 -20.03
C LEU A 22 -22.64 14.06 -20.58
N ASP A 23 -22.31 14.98 -19.68
CA ASP A 23 -21.43 16.08 -20.03
C ASP A 23 -20.03 15.55 -20.41
N PRO A 24 -19.29 16.26 -21.28
CA PRO A 24 -17.98 15.82 -21.74
C PRO A 24 -17.00 15.54 -20.60
N GLU A 25 -17.17 16.21 -19.47
CA GLU A 25 -16.33 16.01 -18.28
C GLU A 25 -16.70 14.73 -17.53
N GLU A 26 -17.99 14.48 -17.31
CA GLU A 26 -18.50 13.26 -16.67
C GLU A 26 -18.16 12.02 -17.52
N GLY A 27 -18.31 12.12 -18.84
CA GLY A 27 -17.98 11.05 -19.79
C GLY A 27 -16.50 10.65 -19.72
N ARG A 28 -15.58 11.63 -19.59
CA ARG A 28 -14.13 11.36 -19.44
C ARG A 28 -13.83 10.59 -18.15
N VAL A 29 -14.49 10.94 -17.04
CA VAL A 29 -14.28 10.25 -15.76
C VAL A 29 -14.85 8.82 -15.81
N VAL A 30 -16.04 8.63 -16.38
CA VAL A 30 -16.63 7.29 -16.58
C VAL A 30 -15.75 6.42 -17.48
N GLU A 31 -15.20 6.99 -18.56
CA GLU A 31 -14.26 6.30 -19.44
C GLU A 31 -12.95 5.93 -18.72
N ALA A 32 -12.42 6.83 -17.87
CA ALA A 32 -11.24 6.56 -17.05
C ALA A 32 -11.48 5.42 -16.05
N ILE A 33 -12.67 5.33 -15.45
CA ILE A 33 -13.06 4.22 -14.58
C ILE A 33 -13.19 2.92 -15.39
N ALA A 34 -13.81 2.96 -16.57
CA ALA A 34 -14.03 1.78 -17.42
C ALA A 34 -12.75 1.20 -18.02
N LYS A 35 -11.80 2.05 -18.44
CA LYS A 35 -10.48 1.62 -18.96
C LYS A 35 -9.66 0.86 -17.94
N ARG A 36 -9.91 1.06 -16.64
CA ARG A 36 -9.18 0.44 -15.55
C ARG A 36 -9.87 -0.81 -14.98
N GLY A 37 -10.64 -1.53 -15.83
CA GLY A 37 -11.41 -2.74 -15.51
C GLY A 37 -10.76 -3.71 -14.50
N PRO A 38 -11.55 -4.58 -13.87
CA PRO A 38 -11.26 -5.22 -12.58
C PRO A 38 -9.92 -5.95 -12.60
N SER A 39 -8.86 -5.34 -12.06
CA SER A 39 -7.51 -5.93 -12.22
C SER A 39 -6.50 -5.57 -11.12
N SER A 40 -6.94 -5.12 -9.94
CA SER A 40 -6.02 -4.93 -8.80
C SER A 40 -6.42 -5.77 -7.59
N ARG A 41 -7.72 -5.81 -7.25
CA ARG A 41 -8.24 -6.63 -6.14
C ARG A 41 -8.07 -8.13 -6.37
N ASP A 42 -8.40 -8.63 -7.56
CA ASP A 42 -8.39 -10.08 -7.85
C ASP A 42 -6.97 -10.68 -7.85
N ALA A 43 -5.95 -9.92 -8.22
CA ALA A 43 -4.55 -10.39 -8.19
C ALA A 43 -3.95 -10.39 -6.77
N ALA A 44 -4.40 -9.48 -5.90
CA ALA A 44 -3.95 -9.39 -4.52
C ALA A 44 -4.64 -10.44 -3.62
N ASP A 45 -5.94 -10.70 -3.82
CA ASP A 45 -6.69 -11.73 -3.08
C ASP A 45 -6.15 -13.14 -3.36
N MET A 46 -5.67 -13.41 -4.58
CA MET A 46 -5.03 -14.70 -4.90
C MET A 46 -3.66 -14.89 -4.22
N GLY A 47 -2.96 -13.81 -3.86
CA GLY A 47 -1.68 -13.86 -3.16
C GLY A 47 -1.82 -14.08 -1.65
N ASP A 48 -2.77 -13.41 -1.01
CA ASP A 48 -3.01 -13.54 0.44
C ASP A 48 -3.65 -14.90 0.81
N ALA A 49 -4.45 -15.49 -0.09
CA ALA A 49 -5.05 -16.81 0.11
C ALA A 49 -4.02 -17.97 0.14
N GLN A 50 -2.77 -17.71 -0.28
CA GLN A 50 -1.68 -18.68 -0.29
C GLN A 50 -0.51 -18.25 0.61
N ALA A 51 -0.74 -17.39 1.61
CA ALA A 51 0.28 -17.05 2.59
C ALA A 51 0.71 -18.30 3.36
N SER A 52 1.93 -18.77 3.07
CA SER A 52 2.53 -19.95 3.70
C SER A 52 2.83 -19.66 5.17
N THR A 53 2.98 -20.72 5.97
CA THR A 53 3.44 -20.60 7.36
C THR A 53 4.78 -19.85 7.46
N GLY A 54 5.61 -19.93 6.40
CA GLY A 54 6.87 -19.20 6.28
C GLY A 54 6.70 -17.68 6.15
N ASP A 55 5.69 -17.21 5.42
CA ASP A 55 5.44 -15.77 5.24
C ASP A 55 5.05 -15.12 6.57
N ARG A 56 4.23 -15.80 7.38
CA ARG A 56 3.83 -15.33 8.71
C ARG A 56 4.99 -15.28 9.70
N LEU A 57 5.97 -16.19 9.55
CA LEU A 57 7.17 -16.19 10.38
C LEU A 57 8.13 -15.08 9.95
N ALA A 58 8.35 -14.91 8.65
CA ALA A 58 9.16 -13.83 8.09
C ALA A 58 8.64 -12.45 8.53
N ASP A 59 7.32 -12.26 8.57
CA ASP A 59 6.71 -10.99 8.97
C ASP A 59 6.93 -10.65 10.43
N LYS A 60 6.85 -11.67 11.30
CA LYS A 60 7.18 -11.51 12.71
C LYS A 60 8.66 -11.21 12.91
N VAL A 61 9.54 -11.89 12.18
CA VAL A 61 10.98 -11.64 12.25
C VAL A 61 11.34 -10.24 11.74
N ALA A 62 10.73 -9.79 10.64
CA ALA A 62 10.92 -8.43 10.11
C ALA A 62 10.40 -7.36 11.08
N ALA A 63 9.24 -7.56 11.70
CA ALA A 63 8.68 -6.64 12.68
C ALA A 63 9.52 -6.56 13.97
N VAL A 64 10.08 -7.68 14.43
CA VAL A 64 10.95 -7.72 15.63
C VAL A 64 12.33 -7.14 15.32
N GLY A 65 12.90 -7.45 14.15
CA GLY A 65 14.21 -6.95 13.72
C GLY A 65 14.26 -5.44 13.46
N GLY A 66 13.12 -4.80 13.17
CA GLY A 66 13.01 -3.35 12.97
C GLY A 66 12.85 -2.52 14.25
N SER A 67 12.76 -3.15 15.43
CA SER A 67 12.54 -2.44 16.70
C SER A 67 13.84 -1.89 17.28
N TRP A 68 13.82 -0.63 17.74
CA TRP A 68 14.93 0.00 18.47
C TRP A 68 15.37 -0.81 19.70
N GLY A 69 14.45 -1.49 20.38
CA GLY A 69 14.78 -2.35 21.53
C GLY A 69 15.60 -3.59 21.14
N PHE A 70 15.31 -4.19 19.98
CA PHE A 70 16.07 -5.34 19.47
C PHE A 70 17.52 -4.95 19.16
N ILE A 71 17.73 -3.78 18.53
CA ILE A 71 19.06 -3.26 18.21
C ILE A 71 19.90 -3.09 19.47
N ILE A 72 19.32 -2.54 20.55
CA ILE A 72 20.02 -2.32 21.82
C ILE A 72 20.39 -3.64 22.48
N VAL A 73 19.45 -4.59 22.59
CA VAL A 73 19.72 -5.91 23.18
C VAL A 73 20.76 -6.67 22.37
N PHE A 74 20.66 -6.64 21.04
CA PHE A 74 21.63 -7.28 20.14
C PHE A 74 23.04 -6.70 20.33
N ALA A 75 23.17 -5.37 20.39
CA ALA A 75 24.44 -4.72 20.68
C ALA A 75 25.02 -5.12 22.06
N LEU A 76 24.20 -5.16 23.10
CA LEU A 76 24.63 -5.60 24.44
C LEU A 76 25.14 -7.05 24.44
N VAL A 77 24.48 -7.95 23.71
CA VAL A 77 24.93 -9.35 23.57
C VAL A 77 26.28 -9.42 22.85
N LEU A 78 26.48 -8.65 21.78
CA LEU A 78 27.76 -8.59 21.07
C LEU A 78 28.89 -8.06 21.96
N PHE A 79 28.65 -6.94 22.66
CA PHE A 79 29.63 -6.39 23.61
C PHE A 79 29.92 -7.37 24.75
N GLY A 80 28.89 -8.04 25.28
CA GLY A 80 29.05 -9.07 26.31
C GLY A 80 29.89 -10.26 25.82
N TRP A 81 29.68 -10.71 24.57
CA TRP A 81 30.47 -11.78 23.96
C TRP A 81 31.94 -11.38 23.76
N MET A 82 32.18 -10.16 23.29
CA MET A 82 33.53 -9.61 23.12
C MET A 82 34.25 -9.54 24.47
N LEU A 83 33.62 -8.95 25.50
CA LEU A 83 34.21 -8.84 26.85
C LEU A 83 34.48 -10.21 27.48
N LEU A 84 33.56 -11.18 27.32
CA LEU A 84 33.74 -12.52 27.87
C LEU A 84 34.92 -13.25 27.18
N ASN A 85 35.05 -13.13 25.86
CA ASN A 85 36.16 -13.75 25.13
C ASN A 85 37.51 -13.06 25.40
N SER A 86 37.54 -11.72 25.50
CA SER A 86 38.79 -10.97 25.70
C SER A 86 39.25 -10.87 27.16
N GLU A 87 38.34 -10.72 28.13
CA GLU A 87 38.75 -10.54 29.54
C GLU A 87 38.78 -11.84 30.34
N VAL A 88 37.83 -12.75 30.09
CA VAL A 88 37.67 -13.97 30.90
C VAL A 88 38.41 -15.13 30.27
N LEU A 89 38.14 -15.44 29.00
CA LEU A 89 38.72 -16.61 28.34
C LEU A 89 40.18 -16.42 27.90
N GLU A 90 40.58 -15.21 27.49
CA GLU A 90 41.98 -14.90 27.16
C GLU A 90 42.88 -15.00 28.41
N ARG A 91 42.42 -14.50 29.57
CA ARG A 91 43.14 -14.65 30.85
C ARG A 91 43.27 -16.11 31.30
N TRP A 92 42.37 -16.99 30.88
CA TRP A 92 42.35 -18.41 31.23
C TRP A 92 43.04 -19.29 30.17
N GLY A 93 43.60 -18.70 29.11
CA GLY A 93 44.31 -19.42 28.04
C GLY A 93 43.41 -20.29 27.15
N MET A 94 42.09 -20.14 27.24
CA MET A 94 41.08 -20.86 26.45
C MET A 94 40.22 -19.90 25.64
N ALA A 95 40.85 -18.94 24.96
CA ALA A 95 40.16 -18.01 24.06
C ALA A 95 39.50 -18.77 22.90
N PHE A 96 38.17 -18.88 22.95
CA PHE A 96 37.36 -19.58 21.95
C PHE A 96 37.25 -18.76 20.66
N ASP A 97 37.12 -17.43 20.78
CA ASP A 97 37.12 -16.48 19.66
C ASP A 97 38.05 -15.28 19.98
N PRO A 98 39.38 -15.43 19.86
CA PRO A 98 40.34 -14.35 20.11
C PRO A 98 40.15 -13.20 19.11
N TYR A 99 40.57 -11.98 19.50
CA TYR A 99 40.64 -10.86 18.57
C TYR A 99 41.45 -11.27 17.31
N PRO A 100 40.89 -11.19 16.09
CA PRO A 100 39.84 -10.26 15.61
C PRO A 100 38.38 -10.81 15.53
N PHE A 101 38.00 -11.82 16.32
CA PHE A 101 36.64 -12.38 16.41
C PHE A 101 36.08 -12.98 15.10
N ILE A 102 36.79 -13.97 14.55
CA ILE A 102 36.45 -14.59 13.26
C ILE A 102 35.09 -15.30 13.32
N PHE A 103 34.78 -15.95 14.45
CA PHE A 103 33.51 -16.67 14.60
C PHE A 103 32.33 -15.69 14.66
N LEU A 104 32.46 -14.62 15.46
CA LEU A 104 31.47 -13.54 15.52
C LEU A 104 31.24 -12.93 14.13
N ASN A 105 32.31 -12.66 13.39
CA ASN A 105 32.23 -12.08 12.06
C ASN A 105 31.48 -13.01 11.07
N LEU A 106 31.77 -14.31 11.11
CA LEU A 106 31.07 -15.31 10.30
C LEU A 106 29.57 -15.37 10.62
N MET A 107 29.21 -15.35 11.92
CA MET A 107 27.81 -15.32 12.35
C MET A 107 27.09 -14.06 11.87
N LEU A 108 27.71 -12.88 12.03
CA LEU A 108 27.14 -11.60 11.58
C LEU A 108 26.95 -11.57 10.06
N SER A 109 27.93 -12.07 9.32
CA SER A 109 27.87 -12.14 7.85
C SER A 109 26.72 -13.05 7.39
N THR A 110 26.55 -14.20 8.04
CA THR A 110 25.45 -15.14 7.73
C THR A 110 24.09 -14.55 8.10
N LEU A 111 24.00 -13.86 9.24
CA LEU A 111 22.80 -13.16 9.68
C LEU A 111 22.38 -12.08 8.66
N ALA A 112 23.33 -11.25 8.23
CA ALA A 112 23.07 -10.22 7.23
C ALA A 112 22.66 -10.80 5.87
N ALA A 113 23.31 -11.89 5.44
CA ALA A 113 22.98 -12.57 4.19
C ALA A 113 21.55 -13.12 4.16
N VAL A 114 21.05 -13.63 5.30
CA VAL A 114 19.65 -14.09 5.43
C VAL A 114 18.68 -12.92 5.60
N GLN A 115 19.11 -11.81 6.22
CA GLN A 115 18.26 -10.64 6.41
C GLN A 115 17.89 -9.95 5.10
N ALA A 116 18.83 -9.81 4.15
CA ALA A 116 18.56 -9.05 2.92
C ALA A 116 17.39 -9.61 2.09
N PRO A 117 17.28 -10.93 1.82
CA PRO A 117 16.10 -11.52 1.16
C PRO A 117 14.81 -11.38 1.97
N ILE A 118 14.85 -11.54 3.29
CA ILE A 118 13.65 -11.40 4.15
C ILE A 118 13.12 -9.96 4.07
N ILE A 119 14.02 -8.98 4.16
CA ILE A 119 13.68 -7.56 3.99
C ILE A 119 13.08 -7.33 2.59
N MET A 120 13.71 -7.87 1.54
CA MET A 120 13.22 -7.74 0.17
C MET A 120 11.84 -8.39 -0.04
N MET A 121 11.58 -9.56 0.57
CA MET A 121 10.27 -10.21 0.53
C MET A 121 9.21 -9.39 1.26
N SER A 122 9.53 -8.86 2.45
CA SER A 122 8.64 -7.97 3.19
C SER A 122 8.35 -6.69 2.42
N GLN A 123 9.36 -6.09 1.78
CA GLN A 123 9.21 -4.93 0.93
C GLN A 123 8.34 -5.22 -0.30
N ASN A 124 8.56 -6.35 -0.99
CA ASN A 124 7.77 -6.72 -2.16
C ASN A 124 6.27 -6.88 -1.81
N ARG A 125 5.97 -7.46 -0.63
CA ARG A 125 4.60 -7.57 -0.14
C ARG A 125 4.01 -6.22 0.28
N GLN A 126 4.78 -5.35 0.94
CA GLN A 126 4.32 -3.99 1.26
C GLN A 126 4.04 -3.19 -0.02
N ALA A 127 4.92 -3.24 -1.02
CA ALA A 127 4.72 -2.59 -2.31
C ALA A 127 3.47 -3.08 -3.05
N ALA A 128 3.15 -4.38 -2.96
CA ALA A 128 1.91 -4.92 -3.50
C ALA A 128 0.67 -4.32 -2.81
N LYS A 129 0.70 -4.21 -1.47
CA LYS A 129 -0.37 -3.56 -0.69
C LYS A 129 -0.48 -2.07 -1.02
N ASP A 130 0.63 -1.36 -1.08
CA ASP A 130 0.66 0.07 -1.41
C ASP A 130 0.09 0.34 -2.81
N ARG A 131 0.42 -0.53 -3.78
CA ARG A 131 -0.15 -0.45 -5.14
C ARG A 131 -1.67 -0.69 -5.14
N LEU A 132 -2.16 -1.62 -4.32
CA LEU A 132 -3.60 -1.85 -4.17
C LEU A 132 -4.29 -0.63 -3.55
N THR A 133 -3.76 -0.12 -2.44
CA THR A 133 -4.26 1.09 -1.77
C THR A 133 -4.31 2.28 -2.74
N ALA A 134 -3.21 2.55 -3.46
CA ALA A 134 -3.17 3.60 -4.47
C ALA A 134 -4.19 3.39 -5.60
N SER A 135 -4.49 2.13 -5.95
CA SER A 135 -5.51 1.84 -6.96
C SER A 135 -6.92 2.15 -6.48
N VAL A 136 -7.22 1.87 -5.21
CA VAL A 136 -8.51 2.16 -4.56
C VAL A 136 -8.67 3.66 -4.33
N ASP A 137 -7.65 4.33 -3.82
CA ASP A 137 -7.67 5.78 -3.58
C ASP A 137 -7.96 6.55 -4.87
N TYR A 138 -7.37 6.11 -5.99
CA TYR A 138 -7.66 6.69 -7.30
C TYR A 138 -9.13 6.51 -7.72
N GLU A 139 -9.72 5.33 -7.48
CA GLU A 139 -11.13 5.07 -7.79
C GLU A 139 -12.06 5.94 -6.92
N ILE A 140 -11.75 6.08 -5.64
CA ILE A 140 -12.47 6.96 -4.72
C ILE A 140 -12.38 8.41 -5.20
N ASN A 141 -11.20 8.86 -5.64
CA ASN A 141 -11.02 10.22 -6.15
C ASN A 141 -11.86 10.49 -7.41
N LEU A 142 -11.88 9.56 -8.37
CA LEU A 142 -12.72 9.70 -9.57
C LEU A 142 -14.21 9.73 -9.24
N ARG A 143 -14.66 8.92 -8.27
CA ARG A 143 -16.06 8.96 -7.81
C ARG A 143 -16.41 10.27 -7.10
N ALA A 144 -15.50 10.77 -6.26
CA ALA A 144 -15.68 12.05 -5.60
C ALA A 144 -15.75 13.19 -6.62
N GLU A 145 -14.91 13.17 -7.66
CA GLU A 145 -14.95 14.14 -8.76
C GLU A 145 -16.32 14.14 -9.46
N LEU A 146 -16.86 12.97 -9.81
CA LEU A 146 -18.21 12.85 -10.37
C LEU A 146 -19.29 13.39 -9.43
N GLU A 147 -19.18 13.13 -8.13
CA GLU A 147 -20.15 13.61 -7.15
C GLU A 147 -20.12 15.15 -7.03
N ILE A 148 -18.92 15.75 -7.06
CA ILE A 148 -18.74 17.20 -7.06
C ILE A 148 -19.36 17.82 -8.32
N MET A 149 -19.11 17.25 -9.50
CA MET A 149 -19.71 17.72 -10.76
C MET A 149 -21.24 17.70 -10.69
N ARG A 150 -21.82 16.60 -10.18
CA ARG A 150 -23.28 16.50 -9.99
C ARG A 150 -23.82 17.52 -8.99
N LEU A 151 -23.10 17.76 -7.90
CA LEU A 151 -23.49 18.78 -6.93
C LEU A 151 -23.44 20.18 -7.56
N HIS A 152 -22.43 20.47 -8.37
CA HIS A 152 -22.32 21.74 -9.12
C HIS A 152 -23.53 21.96 -10.02
N HIS A 153 -23.89 20.97 -10.86
CA HIS A 153 -25.04 21.10 -11.77
C HIS A 153 -26.37 21.26 -11.01
N LYS A 154 -26.52 20.61 -9.86
CA LYS A 154 -27.70 20.80 -9.00
C LYS A 154 -27.75 22.21 -8.41
N ILE A 155 -26.62 22.77 -8.01
CA ILE A 155 -26.53 24.13 -7.49
C ILE A 155 -26.88 25.13 -8.59
N ASP A 156 -26.31 24.99 -9.79
CA ASP A 156 -26.59 25.88 -10.92
C ASP A 156 -28.08 25.88 -11.29
N ALA A 157 -28.68 24.68 -11.36
CA ALA A 157 -30.12 24.54 -11.62
C ALA A 157 -31.00 25.15 -10.51
N LEU A 158 -30.54 25.18 -9.26
CA LEU A 158 -31.24 25.86 -8.17
C LEU A 158 -31.09 27.37 -8.27
N VAL A 159 -29.89 27.87 -8.58
CA VAL A 159 -29.62 29.30 -8.78
C VAL A 159 -30.51 29.86 -9.89
N GLU A 160 -30.59 29.19 -11.05
CA GLU A 160 -31.44 29.60 -12.17
C GLU A 160 -32.93 29.67 -11.77
N LYS A 161 -33.43 28.69 -11.02
CA LYS A 161 -34.82 28.71 -10.51
C LYS A 161 -35.07 29.86 -9.55
N VAL A 162 -34.12 30.18 -8.67
CA VAL A 162 -34.24 31.30 -7.73
C VAL A 162 -34.27 32.64 -8.47
N GLU A 163 -33.41 32.82 -9.47
CA GLU A 163 -33.40 34.01 -10.32
C GLU A 163 -34.71 34.16 -11.11
N GLY A 164 -35.22 33.06 -11.67
CA GLY A 164 -36.51 33.04 -12.36
C GLY A 164 -37.70 33.43 -11.46
N LEU A 165 -37.71 32.98 -10.20
CA LEU A 165 -38.72 33.37 -9.21
C LEU A 165 -38.63 34.86 -8.83
N GLY A 166 -37.42 35.42 -8.75
CA GLY A 166 -37.21 36.85 -8.49
C GLY A 166 -37.68 37.76 -9.63
N SER A 167 -37.60 37.29 -10.89
CA SER A 167 -38.04 38.05 -12.06
C SER A 167 -39.57 38.09 -12.20
N GLY A 168 -40.30 37.07 -11.75
CA GLY A 168 -41.77 37.01 -11.83
C GLY A 168 -42.51 37.89 -10.82
N SER A 169 -41.84 38.40 -9.78
CA SER A 169 -42.47 39.23 -8.73
C SER A 169 -42.46 40.74 -9.03
N LYS A 170 -41.86 41.19 -10.15
CA LYS A 170 -41.78 42.61 -10.54
C LYS A 170 -42.75 43.04 -11.65
N GLY A 171 -43.71 42.18 -12.02
CA GLY A 171 -44.76 42.46 -13.01
C GLY A 171 -46.08 42.90 -12.38
#